data_AF-A0A4Y2XB10-F1
#
_entry.id   AF-A0A4Y2XB10-F1
#
_cell.length_a   1.000
_cell.length_b   1.000
_cell.length_c   1.000
_cell.angle_alpha   90.00
_cell.angle_beta   90.00
_cell.angle_gamma   90.00
#
_symmetry.space_group_name_H-M   'P 1'
#
loop_
_entity.id
_entity.type
_entity.pdbx_description
1 polymer ?
#
loop_
_entity_poly.entity_id
_entity_poly.type
_entity_poly.pdbx_seq_one_letter_code
_entity_poly.pdbx_strand_id
1 'polypeptide(L)'
;MEMLDGGLLKRTVFDVSFENAAGDESLLSVGLFASGLGSVASGESSESEEEDSSPTAGMNLGFLDSYLRPYVFFRSTSELMGHAWSGTASEQTPVLQVSSK
;
A
#
# COMPACT_ATOMS: atom_id res chain seq x y z
N MET A 1 -4.28 4.13 -11.41
CA MET A 1 -4.47 2.82 -10.74
C MET A 1 -4.02 1.74 -11.71
N GLU A 2 -3.17 0.83 -11.25
CA GLU A 2 -2.62 -0.31 -11.99
C GLU A 2 -3.03 -1.60 -11.27
N MET A 3 -3.45 -2.62 -12.02
CA MET A 3 -3.92 -3.91 -11.50
C MET A 3 -2.96 -5.03 -11.93
N LEU A 4 -2.89 -6.07 -11.11
CA LEU A 4 -2.35 -7.39 -11.46
C LEU A 4 -3.44 -8.22 -12.15
N ASP A 5 -3.02 -9.29 -12.81
CA ASP A 5 -3.92 -10.34 -13.26
C ASP A 5 -4.71 -10.92 -12.06
N GLY A 6 -5.97 -11.28 -12.30
CA GLY A 6 -6.89 -11.68 -11.22
C GLY A 6 -7.54 -10.51 -10.46
N GLY A 7 -7.33 -9.25 -10.89
CA GLY A 7 -8.04 -8.08 -10.37
C GLY A 7 -7.49 -7.53 -9.05
N LEU A 8 -6.29 -7.95 -8.66
CA LEU A 8 -5.61 -7.45 -7.47
C LEU A 8 -4.96 -6.08 -7.76
N LEU A 9 -4.94 -5.20 -6.77
CA LEU A 9 -4.29 -3.90 -6.91
C LEU A 9 -2.76 -4.07 -6.94
N LYS A 10 -2.10 -3.57 -8.00
CA LYS A 10 -0.64 -3.48 -8.09
C LYS A 10 -0.13 -2.16 -7.55
N ARG A 11 -0.74 -1.06 -7.99
CA ARG A 11 -0.34 0.30 -7.59
C ARG A 11 -1.51 1.26 -7.69
N THR A 12 -1.68 2.10 -6.68
CA THR A 12 -2.57 3.26 -6.77
C THR A 12 -1.93 4.47 -6.12
N VAL A 13 -2.33 5.65 -6.56
CA VAL A 13 -1.92 6.93 -5.96
C VAL A 13 -3.18 7.78 -5.83
N PHE A 14 -3.33 8.39 -4.67
CA PHE A 14 -4.40 9.32 -4.33
C PHE A 14 -3.76 10.60 -3.83
N ASP A 15 -4.00 11.71 -4.54
CA ASP A 15 -3.42 13.00 -4.24
C ASP A 15 -4.51 14.00 -3.86
N VAL A 16 -4.21 14.81 -2.85
CA VAL A 16 -5.00 15.96 -2.41
C VAL A 16 -4.11 17.18 -2.53
N SER A 17 -4.54 18.15 -3.34
CA SER A 17 -3.93 19.46 -3.47
C SER A 17 -4.95 20.55 -3.16
N PHE A 18 -4.46 21.76 -2.89
CA PHE A 18 -5.29 22.95 -2.79
C PHE A 18 -4.64 24.09 -3.57
N GLU A 19 -5.47 24.93 -4.17
CA GLU A 19 -5.02 26.12 -4.87
C GLU A 19 -5.02 27.33 -3.91
N ASN A 20 -3.96 28.13 -3.96
CA ASN A 20 -3.86 29.40 -3.25
C ASN A 20 -3.38 30.52 -4.21
N ALA A 21 -3.23 31.74 -3.70
CA ALA A 21 -2.79 32.88 -4.52
C ALA A 21 -1.37 32.75 -5.11
N ALA A 22 -0.54 31.85 -4.59
CA ALA A 22 0.80 31.51 -5.06
C ALA A 22 0.82 30.30 -6.00
N GLY A 23 -0.24 29.49 -6.06
CA GLY A 23 -0.38 28.34 -6.97
C GLY A 23 -1.03 27.11 -6.32
N ASP A 24 -0.93 25.98 -7.03
CA ASP A 24 -1.33 24.65 -6.53
C ASP A 24 -0.26 24.11 -5.57
N GLU A 25 -0.69 23.74 -4.37
CA GLU A 25 0.14 23.14 -3.33
C GLU A 25 -0.32 21.71 -3.06
N SER A 26 0.61 20.76 -2.94
CA SER A 26 0.29 19.40 -2.52
C SER A 26 0.01 19.40 -1.01
N LEU A 27 -1.07 18.77 -0.57
CA LEU A 27 -1.37 18.61 0.85
C LEU A 27 -1.05 17.20 1.32
N LEU A 28 -1.51 16.19 0.57
CA LEU A 28 -1.43 14.79 0.96
C LEU A 28 -1.30 13.95 -0.29
N SER A 29 -0.35 13.02 -0.30
CA SER A 29 -0.22 11.99 -1.33
C SER A 29 -0.19 10.63 -0.65
N VAL A 30 -1.10 9.74 -1.03
CA VAL A 30 -1.18 8.37 -0.53
C VAL A 30 -1.01 7.42 -1.70
N GLY A 31 0.12 6.73 -1.75
CA GLY A 31 0.37 5.68 -2.73
C GLY A 31 0.30 4.31 -2.07
N LEU A 32 -0.44 3.34 -2.64
CA LEU A 32 -0.34 1.94 -2.25
C LEU A 32 0.39 1.16 -3.34
N PHE A 33 1.16 0.16 -2.93
CA PHE A 33 1.82 -0.76 -3.83
C PHE A 33 1.75 -2.19 -3.30
N ALA A 34 1.69 -3.14 -4.21
CA ALA A 34 1.76 -4.55 -3.91
C ALA A 34 2.41 -5.33 -5.06
N SER A 35 3.02 -6.46 -4.73
CA SER A 35 3.67 -7.37 -5.66
C SER A 35 3.63 -8.80 -5.09
N GLY A 36 3.69 -9.81 -5.96
CA GLY A 36 3.64 -11.22 -5.55
C GLY A 36 2.32 -11.68 -4.94
N LEU A 37 1.23 -10.89 -5.05
CA LEU A 37 -0.07 -11.27 -4.49
C LEU A 37 -0.82 -12.33 -5.31
N GLY A 38 -0.42 -12.55 -6.57
CA GLY A 38 -1.04 -13.56 -7.44
C GLY A 38 -1.05 -14.95 -6.81
N SER A 39 0.10 -15.38 -6.28
CA SER A 39 0.27 -16.68 -5.61
C SER A 39 -0.62 -16.88 -4.37
N VAL A 40 -0.99 -15.79 -3.69
CA VAL A 40 -1.88 -15.83 -2.51
C VAL A 40 -3.35 -15.91 -2.91
N ALA A 41 -3.74 -15.24 -4.00
CA ALA A 41 -5.14 -15.14 -4.41
C ALA A 41 -5.62 -16.31 -5.28
N SER A 42 -4.76 -16.86 -6.14
CA SER A 42 -5.15 -17.97 -7.03
C SER A 42 -5.10 -19.32 -6.31
N GLY A 43 -4.28 -19.51 -5.27
CA GLY A 43 -4.08 -20.80 -4.60
C GLY A 43 -3.45 -21.90 -5.49
N GLU A 44 -3.43 -21.67 -6.80
CA GLU A 44 -2.87 -22.50 -7.85
C GLU A 44 -1.75 -21.70 -8.50
N SER A 45 -0.60 -22.36 -8.64
CA SER A 45 0.56 -21.79 -9.29
C SER A 45 0.22 -21.50 -10.76
N SER A 46 -0.04 -20.24 -11.08
CA SER A 46 -0.31 -19.78 -12.43
C SER A 46 1.05 -19.45 -13.06
N GLU A 47 1.40 -20.10 -14.17
CA GLU A 47 2.71 -20.05 -14.88
C GLU A 47 3.14 -18.65 -15.42
N SER A 48 2.80 -17.56 -14.73
CA SER A 48 3.24 -16.20 -15.01
C SER A 48 4.52 -15.87 -14.23
N GLU A 49 5.46 -15.17 -14.87
CA GLU A 49 6.81 -14.82 -14.37
C GLU A 49 6.84 -14.02 -13.04
N GLU A 50 5.69 -13.75 -12.41
CA GLU A 50 5.55 -13.05 -11.13
C GLU A 50 5.48 -14.01 -9.92
N GLU A 51 5.38 -15.33 -10.13
CA GLU A 51 5.26 -16.35 -9.08
C GLU A 51 6.44 -16.43 -8.10
N ASP A 52 7.64 -16.05 -8.55
CA ASP A 52 8.85 -16.14 -7.72
C ASP A 52 9.03 -14.93 -6.78
N SER A 53 8.13 -13.95 -6.83
CA SER A 53 8.18 -12.81 -5.92
C SER A 53 7.45 -13.11 -4.61
N SER A 54 8.17 -13.05 -3.49
CA SER A 54 7.55 -13.13 -2.17
C SER A 54 6.51 -12.01 -2.02
N PRO A 55 5.28 -12.31 -1.57
CA PRO A 55 4.22 -11.31 -1.53
C PRO A 55 4.62 -10.17 -0.61
N THR A 56 4.49 -8.95 -1.11
CA THR A 56 4.76 -7.73 -0.35
C THR A 56 3.76 -6.64 -0.70
N ALA A 57 3.42 -5.83 0.30
CA ALA A 57 2.64 -4.62 0.10
C ALA A 57 3.09 -3.50 1.03
N GLY A 58 2.79 -2.27 0.66
CA GLY A 58 3.08 -1.11 1.47
C GLY A 58 2.43 0.16 0.96
N MET A 59 2.79 1.25 1.61
CA MET A 59 2.25 2.59 1.38
C MET A 59 3.36 3.64 1.36
N ASN A 60 3.25 4.55 0.40
CA ASN A 60 3.99 5.80 0.35
C ASN A 60 3.08 6.92 0.85
N LEU A 61 3.62 7.78 1.70
CA LEU A 61 2.89 8.89 2.27
C LEU A 61 3.69 10.18 2.06
N GLY A 62 3.13 11.09 1.27
CA GLY A 62 3.56 12.47 1.19
C GLY A 62 2.62 13.34 2.01
N PHE A 63 3.15 14.28 2.78
CA PHE A 63 2.37 15.29 3.47
C PHE A 63 3.06 16.63 3.24
N LEU A 64 2.33 17.57 2.62
CA LEU A 64 2.91 18.73 1.96
C LEU A 64 3.99 18.29 0.94
N ASP A 65 4.98 19.13 0.66
CA ASP A 65 6.11 18.80 -0.23
C ASP A 65 7.13 17.83 0.37
N SER A 66 6.78 17.12 1.44
CA SER A 66 7.65 16.17 2.13
C SER A 66 7.16 14.74 1.97
N TYR A 67 8.06 13.86 1.54
CA TYR A 67 7.81 12.43 1.45
C TYR A 67 8.35 11.69 2.68
N LEU A 68 7.50 10.92 3.34
CA LEU A 68 7.88 10.03 4.43
C LEU A 68 8.48 8.73 3.88
N ARG A 69 9.25 8.03 4.73
CA ARG A 69 9.74 6.70 4.38
C ARG A 69 8.55 5.76 4.10
N PRO A 70 8.61 4.92 3.05
CA PRO A 70 7.56 3.95 2.77
C PRO A 70 7.29 3.05 3.97
N TYR A 71 6.02 2.88 4.30
CA TYR A 71 5.58 1.93 5.31
C TYR A 71 5.29 0.60 4.63
N VAL A 72 5.96 -0.47 5.06
CA VAL A 72 5.78 -1.81 4.50
C VAL A 72 4.82 -2.58 5.41
N PHE A 73 3.72 -3.07 4.86
CA PHE A 73 2.71 -3.83 5.60
C PHE A 73 3.18 -5.25 5.88
N PHE A 74 3.83 -5.89 4.91
CA PHE A 74 4.43 -7.22 5.03
C PHE A 74 5.42 -7.45 3.88
N ARG A 75 6.33 -8.40 4.07
CA ARG A 75 7.37 -8.80 3.11
C ARG A 75 7.31 -10.27 2.70
N SER A 76 6.43 -11.05 3.31
CA SER A 76 6.32 -12.49 3.07
C SER A 76 4.90 -13.02 3.33
N THR A 77 4.61 -14.21 2.81
CA THR A 77 3.33 -14.90 3.05
C THR A 77 3.11 -15.20 4.53
N SER A 78 4.17 -15.58 5.25
CA SER A 78 4.07 -15.87 6.68
C SER A 78 3.72 -14.63 7.52
N GLU A 79 4.25 -13.46 7.15
CA GLU A 79 3.95 -12.20 7.84
C GLU A 79 2.51 -11.74 7.53
N LEU A 80 2.11 -11.82 6.25
CA LEU A 80 0.73 -11.57 5.83
C LEU A 80 -0.27 -12.47 6.57
N MET A 81 -0.02 -13.78 6.60
CA MET A 81 -0.89 -14.73 7.31
C MET A 81 -0.86 -14.52 8.82
N GLY A 82 0.28 -14.11 9.38
CA GLY A 82 0.38 -13.68 10.77
C GLY A 82 -0.58 -12.53 11.10
N HIS A 83 -0.67 -11.52 10.24
CA HIS A 83 -1.65 -10.43 10.37
C HIS A 83 -3.10 -10.92 10.25
N ALA A 84 -3.38 -11.82 9.31
CA ALA A 84 -4.71 -12.39 9.14
C ALA A 84 -5.17 -13.19 10.38
N TRP A 85 -4.31 -14.04 10.94
CA TRP A 85 -4.64 -14.85 12.11
C TRP A 85 -4.65 -14.09 13.43
N SER A 86 -3.82 -13.05 13.57
CA SER A 86 -3.84 -12.19 14.75
C SER A 86 -5.02 -11.21 14.75
N GLY A 87 -5.78 -11.13 13.66
CA GLY A 87 -6.94 -10.26 13.56
C GLY A 87 -6.59 -8.77 13.45
N THR A 88 -5.34 -8.42 13.12
CA THR A 88 -4.93 -6.99 13.02
C THR A 88 -5.63 -6.26 11.88
N ALA A 89 -6.24 -6.97 10.94
CA ALA A 89 -7.08 -6.40 9.89
C ALA A 89 -8.52 -6.11 10.34
N SER A 90 -8.94 -6.58 11.52
CA SER A 90 -10.33 -6.46 12.01
C SER A 90 -10.59 -5.14 12.74
N GLU A 91 -9.55 -4.45 13.21
CA GLU A 91 -9.65 -3.16 13.87
C GLU A 91 -8.88 -2.08 13.10
N GLN A 92 -9.36 -0.84 13.17
CA GLN A 92 -8.71 0.28 12.50
C GLN A 92 -7.34 0.55 13.15
N THR A 93 -6.28 0.48 12.36
CA THR A 93 -4.92 0.81 12.80
C THR A 93 -4.57 2.23 12.34
N PRO A 94 -4.28 3.17 13.27
CA PRO A 94 -3.88 4.52 12.89
C PRO A 94 -2.50 4.49 12.21
N VAL A 95 -2.44 4.98 10.97
CA VAL A 95 -1.22 4.96 10.15
C VAL A 95 -0.46 6.30 10.19
N LEU A 96 -1.17 7.40 10.39
CA LEU A 96 -0.64 8.74 10.55
C LEU A 96 -1.43 9.42 11.65
N GLN A 97 -0.74 9.95 12.64
CA GLN A 97 -1.35 10.71 13.72
C GLN A 97 -0.54 11.98 13.98
N VAL A 98 -1.23 13.12 13.95
CA VAL A 98 -0.66 14.41 14.32
C VAL A 98 -1.19 14.73 15.71
N SER A 99 -0.31 14.78 16.70
CA SER A 99 -0.67 15.30 18.01
C SER A 99 -0.46 16.81 18.03
N SER A 100 -1.51 17.60 18.26
CA SER A 100 -1.33 18.97 18.73
C SER A 100 -0.82 18.92 20.17
N LYS A 101 0.23 19.67 20.47
CA LYS A 101 0.62 19.96 21.85
C LYS A 101 -0.20 21.13 22.38
#